data_AF-A0A9N8HRC8-F1
#
_entry.id   AF-A0A9N8HRC8-F1
#
_cell.length_a   1.000
_cell.length_b   1.000
_cell.length_c   1.000
_cell.angle_alpha   90.00
_cell.angle_beta   90.00
_cell.angle_gamma   90.00
#
_symmetry.space_group_name_H-M   'P 1'
#
loop_
_entity.id
_entity.type
_entity.pdbx_description
1 polymer ?
#
loop_
_entity_poly.entity_id
_entity_poly.type
_entity_poly.pdbx_seq_one_letter_code
_entity_poly.pdbx_strand_id
1 'polypeptide(L)'
;MDAQQVRTMVEAAVQAAVAAALQDQNVLDAIRPPAVVVPAAPFAVTPSGAGNNAWDFTSSTGIKIYMASTAPFSVLYDGNLPGLRDFLRKVWRRAEAYGWTNVLMVNDATGTSRNLTIQHGCLTLEDVQTHAITYLRLQRREHQASLCLHKLLLGSITPKLANRLASREDKYTVNAAAAVAPGVQANPPIMKEDGTCMMYELIKMVSVETKATVSIILKKLNNLDVLMEKCKSNVEEFNTIVDDLVAQLDARSIATPPMMENLFEGYANCADPKFARYIYMKQEAYEDGTIQLEYPSLMKVALERYKVLVDKNQWMKKTEEQLEIIALKAQLVSLVATKPTGGNATGGGATKTPPRKDQKGQGDKFAWKLVAPKQGEAQEKTVNGKNYIYCPYHDTTKWVLAVNDKGIDHRTGCTKAKEAKAAAAAAAISETDATEAALAGAMEDVGTATVDDNP
;
A
#
# COMPACT_ATOMS: atom_id res chain seq x y z
N MET A 1 -15.63 78.98 69.92
CA MET A 1 -15.79 78.35 68.59
C MET A 1 -17.18 77.79 68.54
N ASP A 2 -17.97 78.25 67.57
CA ASP A 2 -19.33 77.75 67.35
C ASP A 2 -19.29 76.34 66.73
N ALA A 3 -20.30 75.51 67.00
CA ALA A 3 -20.39 74.13 66.51
C ALA A 3 -20.27 74.03 64.98
N GLN A 4 -20.72 75.08 64.28
CA GLN A 4 -20.61 75.20 62.84
C GLN A 4 -19.16 75.36 62.37
N GLN A 5 -18.32 76.10 63.12
CA GLN A 5 -16.89 76.27 62.82
C GLN A 5 -16.10 74.98 63.03
N VAL A 6 -16.45 74.20 64.08
CA VAL A 6 -15.80 72.90 64.33
C VAL A 6 -16.15 71.91 63.21
N ARG A 7 -17.40 71.87 62.74
CA ARG A 7 -17.78 71.05 61.58
C ARG A 7 -17.02 71.41 60.32
N THR A 8 -16.89 72.72 60.02
CA THR A 8 -16.15 73.15 58.81
C THR A 8 -14.67 72.78 58.89
N MET A 9 -14.06 72.88 60.07
CA MET A 9 -12.66 72.48 60.25
C MET A 9 -12.46 70.96 60.12
N VAL A 10 -13.40 70.16 60.63
CA VAL A 10 -13.35 68.70 60.47
C VAL A 10 -13.56 68.30 59.01
N GLU A 11 -14.52 68.89 58.31
CA GLU A 11 -14.75 68.63 56.88
C GLU A 11 -13.54 69.03 56.03
N ALA A 12 -12.91 70.18 56.31
CA ALA A 12 -11.68 70.60 55.64
C ALA A 12 -10.51 69.64 55.92
N ALA A 13 -10.37 69.15 57.16
CA ALA A 13 -9.33 68.18 57.50
C ALA A 13 -9.56 66.82 56.82
N VAL A 14 -10.81 66.36 56.72
CA VAL A 14 -11.18 65.13 56.00
C VAL A 14 -10.90 65.27 54.51
N GLN A 15 -11.28 66.40 53.89
CA GLN A 15 -10.98 66.64 52.48
C GLN A 15 -9.48 66.71 52.20
N ALA A 16 -8.69 67.34 53.08
CA ALA A 16 -7.24 67.38 52.97
C ALA A 16 -6.62 65.97 53.10
N ALA A 17 -7.12 65.14 54.02
CA ALA A 17 -6.66 63.76 54.17
C ALA A 17 -7.00 62.88 52.96
N VAL A 18 -8.20 63.06 52.38
CA VAL A 18 -8.60 62.35 51.15
C VAL A 18 -7.76 62.80 49.95
N ALA A 19 -7.47 64.10 49.82
CA ALA A 19 -6.60 64.62 48.76
C ALA A 19 -5.16 64.09 48.88
N ALA A 20 -4.62 64.02 50.08
CA ALA A 20 -3.30 63.43 50.34
C ALA A 20 -3.26 61.94 49.99
N ALA A 21 -4.29 61.17 50.37
CA ALA A 21 -4.39 59.75 50.05
C ALA A 21 -4.50 59.49 48.53
N LEU A 22 -5.21 60.36 47.79
CA LEU A 22 -5.30 60.28 46.33
C LEU A 22 -3.97 60.66 45.64
N GLN A 23 -3.21 61.61 46.20
CA GLN A 23 -1.86 61.92 45.72
C GLN A 23 -0.89 60.74 45.93
N ASP A 24 -0.92 60.10 47.09
CA ASP A 24 -0.10 58.90 47.36
C ASP A 24 -0.47 57.74 46.44
N GLN A 25 -1.76 57.55 46.13
CA GLN A 25 -2.20 56.55 45.15
C GLN A 25 -1.68 56.85 43.73
N ASN A 26 -1.74 58.11 43.30
CA ASN A 26 -1.22 58.52 41.99
C ASN A 26 0.31 58.38 41.89
N VAL A 27 1.05 58.60 42.98
CA VAL A 27 2.50 58.38 43.04
C VAL A 27 2.83 56.89 42.98
N LEU A 28 2.05 56.03 43.67
CA LEU A 28 2.20 54.58 43.60
C LEU A 28 1.90 54.02 42.20
N ASP A 29 0.87 54.54 41.52
CA ASP A 29 0.55 54.15 40.14
C ASP A 29 1.57 54.66 39.12
N ALA A 30 2.24 55.79 39.38
CA ALA A 30 3.32 56.32 38.54
C ALA A 30 4.65 55.56 38.70
N ILE A 31 4.89 54.93 39.85
CA ILE A 31 6.08 54.09 40.12
C ILE A 31 5.85 52.63 39.71
N ARG A 32 4.59 52.22 39.50
CA ARG A 32 4.27 50.88 39.00
C ARG A 32 4.85 50.73 37.59
N PRO A 33 5.78 49.78 37.37
CA PRO A 33 6.28 49.52 36.02
C PRO A 33 5.07 49.20 35.12
N PRO A 34 5.05 49.66 33.85
CA PRO A 34 3.96 49.35 32.95
C PRO A 34 3.74 47.84 32.98
N ALA A 35 2.50 47.41 33.20
CA ALA A 35 2.17 46.00 33.14
C ALA A 35 2.71 45.47 31.81
N VAL A 36 3.68 44.54 31.87
CA VAL A 36 4.17 43.86 30.68
C VAL A 36 2.95 43.13 30.13
N VAL A 37 2.32 43.71 29.11
CA VAL A 37 1.33 43.01 28.31
C VAL A 37 2.11 41.91 27.63
N VAL A 38 2.16 40.72 28.25
CA VAL A 38 2.73 39.54 27.63
C VAL A 38 1.83 39.28 26.43
N PRO A 39 2.31 39.47 25.18
CA PRO A 39 1.48 39.15 24.02
C PRO A 39 1.09 37.68 24.16
N ALA A 40 -0.20 37.40 24.02
CA ALA A 40 -0.68 36.02 24.00
C ALA A 40 0.18 35.25 22.98
N ALA A 41 0.77 34.13 23.43
CA ALA A 41 1.60 33.32 22.55
C ALA A 41 0.80 33.01 21.27
N PRO A 42 1.37 33.24 20.08
CA PRO A 42 0.64 33.02 18.84
C PRO A 42 0.18 31.56 18.79
N PHE A 43 -1.11 31.36 18.53
CA PHE A 43 -1.66 30.02 18.37
C PHE A 43 -0.92 29.29 17.25
N ALA A 44 -0.37 28.12 17.57
CA ALA A 44 0.33 27.27 16.63
C ALA A 44 -0.26 25.87 16.67
N VAL A 45 -0.67 25.35 15.51
CA VAL A 45 -1.21 23.99 15.37
C VAL A 45 -0.10 22.94 15.54
N THR A 46 1.15 23.33 15.29
CA THR A 46 2.31 22.47 15.50
C THR A 46 3.39 23.18 16.31
N PRO A 47 4.27 22.44 17.02
CA PRO A 47 5.29 23.03 17.90
C PRO A 47 6.23 24.02 17.20
N SER A 48 6.37 23.90 15.88
CA SER A 48 7.17 24.79 15.04
C SER A 48 6.34 25.86 14.32
N GLY A 49 5.04 25.96 14.55
CA GLY A 49 4.06 26.43 13.56
C GLY A 49 3.50 27.86 13.69
N ALA A 50 4.25 28.85 14.18
CA ALA A 50 3.81 30.25 14.15
C ALA A 50 4.72 31.14 13.29
N GLY A 51 4.67 30.99 11.96
CA GLY A 51 5.22 31.96 10.99
C GLY A 51 6.38 31.49 10.11
N ASN A 52 6.79 32.30 9.14
CA ASN A 52 7.90 32.04 8.21
C ASN A 52 9.29 32.38 8.80
N ASN A 53 9.36 32.60 10.12
CA ASN A 53 10.60 32.92 10.79
C ASN A 53 11.52 31.69 10.78
N ALA A 54 12.81 31.92 10.55
CA ALA A 54 13.82 30.88 10.67
C ALA A 54 13.85 30.33 12.11
N TRP A 55 14.08 29.02 12.26
CA TRP A 55 14.33 28.44 13.58
C TRP A 55 15.68 28.89 14.11
N ASP A 56 15.72 29.18 15.40
CA ASP A 56 16.98 29.37 16.11
C ASP A 56 17.57 28.02 16.53
N PHE A 57 18.30 27.38 15.62
CA PHE A 57 19.03 26.13 15.89
C PHE A 57 20.26 26.29 16.78
N THR A 58 20.61 27.51 17.22
CA THR A 58 21.68 27.72 18.22
C THR A 58 21.15 27.56 19.65
N SER A 59 19.84 27.72 19.85
CA SER A 59 19.19 27.50 21.13
C SER A 59 19.03 26.01 21.47
N SER A 60 18.97 25.69 22.77
CA SER A 60 18.66 24.34 23.26
C SER A 60 17.32 23.82 22.69
N THR A 61 16.31 24.68 22.61
CA THR A 61 15.00 24.33 22.03
C THR A 61 15.11 24.02 20.54
N GLY A 62 15.82 24.84 19.76
CA GLY A 62 16.02 24.61 18.34
C GLY A 62 16.82 23.35 18.04
N ILE A 63 17.85 23.04 18.84
CA ILE A 63 18.60 21.78 18.74
C ILE A 63 17.66 20.59 18.93
N LYS A 64 16.77 20.63 19.94
CA LYS A 64 15.78 19.56 20.18
C LYS A 64 14.81 19.42 19.01
N ILE A 65 14.33 20.52 18.45
CA ILE A 65 13.48 20.53 17.25
C ILE A 65 14.24 19.89 16.08
N TYR A 66 15.48 20.30 15.83
CA TYR A 66 16.30 19.75 14.76
C TYR A 66 16.51 18.23 14.92
N MET A 67 16.85 17.76 16.11
CA MET A 67 17.00 16.32 16.38
C MET A 67 15.70 15.54 16.17
N ALA A 68 14.60 16.00 16.75
CA ALA A 68 13.32 15.29 16.68
C ALA A 68 12.74 15.28 15.27
N SER A 69 12.96 16.36 14.52
CA SER A 69 12.44 16.53 13.19
C SER A 69 13.24 15.76 12.14
N THR A 70 14.55 15.58 12.35
CA THR A 70 15.44 14.79 11.48
C THR A 70 15.61 13.33 11.91
N ALA A 71 14.92 12.91 12.98
CA ALA A 71 15.01 11.54 13.50
C ALA A 71 14.57 10.50 12.46
N PRO A 72 15.34 9.42 12.25
CA PRO A 72 15.04 8.43 11.24
C PRO A 72 13.73 7.68 11.52
N PHE A 73 13.09 7.13 10.49
CA PHE A 73 11.98 6.20 10.67
C PHE A 73 12.48 4.87 11.25
N SER A 74 11.67 4.26 12.11
CA SER A 74 12.02 3.00 12.79
C SER A 74 12.27 1.84 11.82
N VAL A 75 11.44 1.77 10.77
CA VAL A 75 11.65 0.85 9.65
C VAL A 75 12.21 1.66 8.49
N LEU A 76 13.44 1.32 8.11
CA LEU A 76 14.12 1.96 6.99
C LEU A 76 13.47 1.56 5.67
N TYR A 77 13.34 2.52 4.78
CA TYR A 77 12.81 2.29 3.44
C TYR A 77 13.90 1.70 2.53
N ASP A 78 13.58 0.58 1.88
CA ASP A 78 14.50 -0.19 1.04
C ASP A 78 14.48 0.24 -0.44
N GLY A 79 13.55 1.11 -0.83
CA GLY A 79 13.40 1.57 -2.21
C GLY A 79 12.51 0.68 -3.05
N ASN A 80 11.64 -0.13 -2.43
CA ASN A 80 10.65 -0.92 -3.15
C ASN A 80 9.38 -0.10 -3.46
N LEU A 81 8.76 -0.36 -4.62
CA LEU A 81 7.56 0.35 -5.06
C LEU A 81 6.37 0.20 -4.09
N PRO A 82 6.06 -1.00 -3.53
CA PRO A 82 4.93 -1.16 -2.60
C PRO A 82 5.03 -0.30 -1.33
N GLY A 83 6.25 -0.06 -0.84
CA GLY A 83 6.52 0.73 0.35
C GLY A 83 6.59 2.23 0.09
N LEU A 84 6.70 2.66 -1.17
CA LEU A 84 6.87 4.08 -1.54
C LEU A 84 5.74 4.94 -0.94
N ARG A 85 4.48 4.55 -1.11
CA ARG A 85 3.33 5.34 -0.63
C ARG A 85 3.36 5.58 0.88
N ASP A 86 3.70 4.56 1.66
CA ASP A 86 3.81 4.68 3.11
C ASP A 86 5.00 5.57 3.51
N PHE A 87 6.13 5.44 2.82
CA PHE A 87 7.30 6.30 3.01
C PHE A 87 6.98 7.77 2.74
N LEU A 88 6.35 8.09 1.59
CA LEU A 88 5.92 9.45 1.23
C LEU A 88 4.99 10.05 2.29
N ARG A 89 4.02 9.26 2.77
CA ARG A 89 3.09 9.67 3.84
C ARG A 89 3.81 9.98 5.15
N LYS A 90 4.81 9.17 5.54
CA LYS A 90 5.61 9.40 6.75
C LYS A 90 6.41 10.70 6.64
N VAL A 91 7.00 10.97 5.46
CA VAL A 91 7.71 12.23 5.19
C VAL A 91 6.74 13.43 5.27
N TRP A 92 5.57 13.35 4.63
CA TRP A 92 4.56 14.40 4.70
C TRP A 92 4.12 14.70 6.14
N ARG A 93 3.79 13.68 6.93
CA ARG A 93 3.41 13.85 8.34
C ARG A 93 4.52 14.48 9.18
N ARG A 94 5.78 14.13 8.90
CA ARG A 94 6.93 14.77 9.54
C ARG A 94 7.01 16.25 9.15
N ALA A 95 6.81 16.57 7.87
CA ALA A 95 6.78 17.93 7.41
C ALA A 95 5.65 18.74 8.03
N GLU A 96 4.44 18.19 8.18
CA GLU A 96 3.34 18.85 8.89
C GLU A 96 3.72 19.14 10.35
N ALA A 97 4.18 18.12 11.08
CA ALA A 97 4.50 18.23 12.50
C ALA A 97 5.56 19.29 12.82
N TYR A 98 6.46 19.60 11.89
CA TYR A 98 7.53 20.59 12.07
C TYR A 98 7.38 21.81 11.15
N GLY A 99 6.30 21.90 10.38
CA GLY A 99 6.00 23.02 9.47
C GLY A 99 7.03 23.20 8.35
N TRP A 100 7.25 22.12 7.60
CA TRP A 100 8.14 22.03 6.42
C TRP A 100 7.36 21.81 5.13
N THR A 101 6.03 21.79 5.18
CA THR A 101 5.18 21.47 4.02
C THR A 101 5.50 22.34 2.81
N ASN A 102 5.86 23.61 3.02
CA ASN A 102 6.22 24.55 1.94
C ASN A 102 7.36 24.04 1.04
N VAL A 103 8.36 23.33 1.58
CA VAL A 103 9.44 22.79 0.72
C VAL A 103 8.99 21.61 -0.13
N LEU A 104 7.88 20.96 0.23
CA LEU A 104 7.26 19.85 -0.51
C LEU A 104 6.16 20.31 -1.46
N MET A 105 5.77 21.58 -1.43
CA MET A 105 4.81 22.17 -2.36
C MET A 105 5.56 22.86 -3.50
N VAL A 106 5.64 22.20 -4.65
CA VAL A 106 6.43 22.62 -5.82
C VAL A 106 5.47 23.04 -6.93
N ASN A 107 5.72 24.16 -7.59
CA ASN A 107 4.93 24.55 -8.75
C ASN A 107 5.38 23.73 -9.97
N ASP A 108 4.43 23.15 -10.71
CA ASP A 108 4.71 22.54 -12.01
C ASP A 108 4.94 23.60 -13.10
N ALA A 109 5.29 23.15 -14.30
CA ALA A 109 5.51 24.02 -15.46
C ALA A 109 4.31 24.94 -15.82
N THR A 110 3.10 24.63 -15.34
CA THR A 110 1.90 25.46 -15.53
C THR A 110 1.69 26.49 -14.42
N GLY A 111 2.54 26.49 -13.39
CA GLY A 111 2.42 27.31 -12.19
C GLY A 111 1.47 26.73 -11.14
N THR A 112 0.97 25.50 -11.32
CA THR A 112 0.08 24.86 -10.36
C THR A 112 0.89 24.27 -9.21
N SER A 113 0.55 24.61 -7.97
CA SER A 113 1.22 24.04 -6.80
C SER A 113 0.86 22.56 -6.62
N ARG A 114 1.89 21.70 -6.64
CA ARG A 114 1.80 20.25 -6.50
C ARG A 114 2.48 19.80 -5.23
N ASN A 115 1.85 18.86 -4.53
CA ASN A 115 2.48 18.21 -3.39
C ASN A 115 3.41 17.10 -3.87
N LEU A 116 4.73 17.25 -3.68
CA LEU A 116 5.74 16.26 -4.10
C LEU A 116 5.51 14.86 -3.49
N THR A 117 4.92 14.75 -2.31
CA THR A 117 4.66 13.43 -1.68
C THR A 117 3.39 12.75 -2.19
N ILE A 118 2.59 13.45 -3.01
CA ILE A 118 1.32 12.95 -3.53
C ILE A 118 1.36 12.95 -5.06
N GLN A 119 1.59 14.11 -5.68
CA GLN A 119 1.49 14.40 -7.11
C GLN A 119 2.86 14.47 -7.81
N HIS A 120 3.81 13.64 -7.38
CA HIS A 120 5.18 13.63 -7.92
C HIS A 120 5.27 13.39 -9.43
N GLY A 121 4.31 12.67 -10.01
CA GLY A 121 4.27 12.38 -11.44
C GLY A 121 3.92 13.60 -12.30
N CYS A 122 3.48 14.71 -11.70
CA CYS A 122 3.23 15.97 -12.39
C CYS A 122 4.45 16.90 -12.40
N LEU A 123 5.52 16.54 -11.69
CA LEU A 123 6.70 17.37 -11.52
C LEU A 123 7.85 16.85 -12.38
N THR A 124 8.61 17.78 -12.95
CA THR A 124 9.88 17.54 -13.63
C THR A 124 11.05 17.88 -12.70
N LEU A 125 12.26 17.38 -13.02
CA LEU A 125 13.46 17.75 -12.26
C LEU A 125 13.69 19.27 -12.27
N GLU A 126 13.40 19.92 -13.40
CA GLU A 126 13.52 21.37 -13.56
C GLU A 126 12.57 22.14 -12.64
N ASP A 127 11.33 21.68 -12.47
CA ASP A 127 10.36 22.28 -11.54
C ASP A 127 10.91 22.27 -10.10
N VAL A 128 11.47 21.12 -9.68
CA VAL A 128 11.96 20.94 -8.32
C VAL A 128 13.24 21.75 -8.07
N GLN A 129 14.14 21.79 -9.05
CA GLN A 129 15.36 22.60 -8.97
C GLN A 129 15.04 24.10 -8.98
N THR A 130 14.08 24.54 -9.80
CA THR A 130 13.60 25.93 -9.82
C THR A 130 13.03 26.32 -8.47
N HIS A 131 12.22 25.45 -7.85
CA HIS A 131 11.71 25.66 -6.49
C HIS A 131 12.83 25.78 -5.46
N ALA A 132 13.82 24.88 -5.50
CA ALA A 132 14.94 24.89 -4.58
C ALA A 132 15.76 26.20 -4.63
N ILE A 133 16.03 26.71 -5.84
CA ILE A 133 16.78 27.95 -6.05
C ILE A 133 16.13 29.14 -5.32
N THR A 134 14.80 29.16 -5.15
CA THR A 134 14.09 30.27 -4.49
C THR A 134 14.48 30.48 -3.03
N TYR A 135 14.94 29.43 -2.33
CA TYR A 135 15.24 29.50 -0.90
C TYR A 135 16.68 29.15 -0.50
N LEU A 136 17.44 28.41 -1.32
CA LEU A 136 18.78 27.90 -0.95
C LEU A 136 19.83 28.98 -0.58
N ARG A 137 19.62 30.23 -0.99
CA ARG A 137 20.47 31.38 -0.59
C ARG A 137 19.89 32.21 0.54
N LEU A 138 18.61 32.01 0.86
CA LEU A 138 17.93 32.79 1.87
C LEU A 138 18.21 32.16 3.24
N GLN A 139 18.47 33.00 4.23
CA GLN A 139 18.55 32.58 5.64
C GLN A 139 17.13 32.48 6.21
N ARG A 140 16.30 31.67 5.55
CA ARG A 140 14.88 31.50 5.86
C ARG A 140 14.56 30.06 6.23
N ARG A 141 13.35 29.90 6.76
CA ARG A 141 12.81 28.63 7.25
C ARG A 141 12.82 27.53 6.20
N GLU A 142 12.61 27.85 4.94
CA GLU A 142 12.54 26.88 3.84
C GLU A 142 13.91 26.21 3.59
N HIS A 143 15.00 26.97 3.63
CA HIS A 143 16.34 26.41 3.51
C HIS A 143 16.67 25.48 4.69
N GLN A 144 16.31 25.87 5.91
CA GLN A 144 16.44 24.98 7.06
C GLN A 144 15.58 23.73 6.94
N ALA A 145 14.34 23.87 6.42
CA ALA A 145 13.41 22.76 6.23
C ALA A 145 13.94 21.76 5.19
N SER A 146 14.50 22.26 4.09
CA SER A 146 15.17 21.44 3.07
C SER A 146 16.35 20.65 3.65
N LEU A 147 17.19 21.29 4.48
CA LEU A 147 18.29 20.58 5.17
C LEU A 147 17.78 19.52 6.14
N CYS A 148 16.69 19.79 6.86
CA CYS A 148 16.11 18.81 7.75
C CYS A 148 15.49 17.63 6.98
N LEU A 149 14.81 17.90 5.87
CA LEU A 149 14.30 16.89 4.96
C LEU A 149 15.44 16.02 4.41
N HIS A 150 16.52 16.65 3.94
CA HIS A 150 17.71 15.94 3.48
C HIS A 150 18.21 14.94 4.54
N LYS A 151 18.44 15.42 5.77
CA LYS A 151 18.95 14.56 6.85
C LYS A 151 17.97 13.45 7.23
N LEU A 152 16.68 13.76 7.29
CA LEU A 152 15.63 12.78 7.55
C LEU A 152 15.68 11.63 6.54
N LEU A 153 15.79 11.97 5.25
CA LEU A 153 15.78 10.99 4.16
C LEU A 153 17.00 10.07 4.25
N LEU A 154 18.22 10.60 4.40
CA LEU A 154 19.42 9.78 4.54
C LEU A 154 19.37 8.86 5.75
N GLY A 155 18.81 9.32 6.88
CA GLY A 155 18.64 8.49 8.07
C GLY A 155 17.52 7.44 7.93
N SER A 156 16.57 7.64 7.02
CA SER A 156 15.34 6.83 6.94
C SER A 156 15.32 5.83 5.79
N ILE A 157 16.42 5.70 5.05
CA ILE A 157 16.59 4.73 3.97
C ILE A 157 17.65 3.70 4.30
N THR A 158 17.57 2.54 3.65
CA THR A 158 18.60 1.51 3.80
C THR A 158 19.95 1.97 3.22
N PRO A 159 21.09 1.48 3.74
CA PRO A 159 22.42 1.80 3.19
C PRO A 159 22.55 1.49 1.70
N LYS A 160 21.93 0.40 1.23
CA LYS A 160 21.89 0.03 -0.19
C LYS A 160 21.22 1.11 -1.03
N LEU A 161 20.08 1.64 -0.58
CA LEU A 161 19.38 2.71 -1.28
C LEU A 161 20.16 4.03 -1.21
N ALA A 162 20.74 4.35 -0.05
CA ALA A 162 21.58 5.54 0.12
C ALA A 162 22.77 5.56 -0.86
N ASN A 163 23.45 4.44 -1.05
CA ASN A 163 24.55 4.34 -2.02
C ASN A 163 24.09 4.57 -3.47
N ARG A 164 22.90 4.05 -3.83
CA ARG A 164 22.30 4.29 -5.15
C ARG A 164 21.89 5.74 -5.35
N LEU A 165 21.42 6.40 -4.29
CA LEU A 165 21.07 7.82 -4.32
C LEU A 165 22.34 8.68 -4.45
N ALA A 166 23.39 8.35 -3.71
CA ALA A 166 24.67 9.06 -3.74
C ALA A 166 25.32 9.05 -5.15
N SER A 167 25.13 7.99 -5.95
CA SER A 167 25.62 8.00 -7.34
C SER A 167 24.88 8.99 -8.26
N ARG A 168 23.85 9.67 -7.76
CA ARG A 168 23.03 10.67 -8.46
C ARG A 168 23.04 12.02 -7.75
N GLU A 169 24.11 12.29 -7.00
CA GLU A 169 24.31 13.55 -6.26
C GLU A 169 24.18 14.79 -7.15
N ASP A 170 24.56 14.68 -8.42
CA ASP A 170 24.42 15.74 -9.42
C ASP A 170 22.96 16.18 -9.64
N LYS A 171 21.97 15.29 -9.43
CA LYS A 171 20.54 15.59 -9.65
C LYS A 171 19.93 16.42 -8.53
N TYR A 172 20.42 16.25 -7.31
CA TYR A 172 19.92 16.96 -6.13
C TYR A 172 20.89 18.00 -5.57
N THR A 173 22.01 18.23 -6.25
CA THR A 173 22.90 19.36 -5.97
C THR A 173 22.58 20.51 -6.91
N VAL A 174 22.05 21.59 -6.35
CA VAL A 174 21.52 22.74 -7.09
C VAL A 174 22.49 23.91 -7.00
N ASN A 175 22.68 24.61 -8.11
CA ASN A 175 23.44 25.85 -8.11
C ASN A 175 22.59 26.98 -7.51
N ALA A 176 22.77 27.21 -6.21
CA ALA A 176 22.08 28.26 -5.47
C ALA A 176 22.39 29.66 -6.03
N ALA A 177 23.51 29.83 -6.75
CA ALA A 177 23.92 31.10 -7.34
C ALA A 177 22.96 31.63 -8.42
N ALA A 178 22.15 30.75 -9.05
CA ALA A 178 21.20 31.08 -10.11
C ALA A 178 20.03 31.98 -9.67
N ALA A 179 19.81 32.18 -8.36
CA ALA A 179 18.74 33.06 -7.84
C ALA A 179 19.02 34.57 -8.00
N VAL A 180 20.23 34.96 -8.43
CA VAL A 180 20.64 36.37 -8.47
C VAL A 180 20.46 36.93 -9.88
N ALA A 181 19.24 37.35 -10.19
CA ALA A 181 18.85 38.11 -11.39
C ALA A 181 19.16 37.47 -12.77
N PRO A 182 18.32 37.66 -13.79
CA PRO A 182 18.66 37.28 -15.16
C PRO A 182 19.93 38.00 -15.61
N GLY A 183 21.01 37.25 -15.89
CA GLY A 183 22.25 37.80 -16.44
C GLY A 183 23.42 38.02 -15.47
N VAL A 184 23.30 37.70 -14.17
CA VAL A 184 24.45 37.69 -13.26
C VAL A 184 24.84 36.26 -12.94
N GLN A 185 25.77 35.70 -13.71
CA GLN A 185 26.49 34.51 -13.26
C GLN A 185 27.33 34.89 -12.04
N ALA A 186 26.85 34.55 -10.85
CA ALA A 186 27.70 34.53 -9.67
C ALA A 186 28.77 33.44 -9.89
N ASN A 187 29.96 33.89 -10.27
CA ASN A 187 31.16 33.08 -10.37
C ASN A 187 31.90 33.18 -9.02
N PRO A 188 32.19 32.07 -8.32
CA PRO A 188 31.95 30.66 -8.69
C PRO A 188 30.53 30.15 -8.35
N PRO A 189 30.08 29.04 -9.00
CA PRO A 189 28.80 28.40 -8.67
C PRO A 189 28.75 27.98 -7.20
N ILE A 190 27.59 28.17 -6.56
CA ILE A 190 27.37 27.77 -5.17
C ILE A 190 26.51 26.51 -5.21
N MET A 191 27.18 25.37 -5.31
CA MET A 191 26.53 24.06 -5.33
C MET A 191 26.10 23.67 -3.92
N LYS A 192 24.81 23.35 -3.75
CA LYS A 192 24.24 22.89 -2.49
C LYS A 192 23.30 21.73 -2.71
N GLU A 193 23.41 20.71 -1.88
CA GLU A 193 22.41 19.65 -1.83
C GLU A 193 21.06 20.20 -1.32
N ASP A 194 19.99 19.74 -1.95
CA ASP A 194 18.63 20.13 -1.61
C ASP A 194 17.77 18.91 -1.24
N GLY A 195 17.09 18.97 -0.10
CA GLY A 195 16.25 17.87 0.38
C GLY A 195 15.04 17.60 -0.50
N THR A 196 14.45 18.64 -1.12
CA THR A 196 13.30 18.47 -2.01
C THR A 196 13.72 17.82 -3.33
N CYS A 197 14.84 18.26 -3.92
CA CYS A 197 15.41 17.62 -5.11
C CYS A 197 15.82 16.17 -4.82
N MET A 198 16.42 15.91 -3.65
CA MET A 198 16.82 14.56 -3.25
C MET A 198 15.61 13.64 -3.06
N MET A 199 14.52 14.16 -2.51
CA MET A 199 13.24 13.44 -2.40
C MET A 199 12.69 13.07 -3.77
N TYR A 200 12.69 14.02 -4.71
CA TYR A 200 12.23 13.78 -6.07
C TYR A 200 13.07 12.72 -6.79
N GLU A 201 14.40 12.79 -6.67
CA GLU A 201 15.29 11.79 -7.26
C GLU A 201 15.05 10.39 -6.66
N LEU A 202 14.86 10.31 -5.34
CA LEU A 202 14.50 9.06 -4.66
C LEU A 202 13.19 8.48 -5.20
N ILE A 203 12.18 9.31 -5.42
CA ILE A 203 10.92 8.88 -6.04
C ILE A 203 11.18 8.31 -7.43
N LYS A 204 11.89 9.06 -8.30
CA LYS A 204 12.23 8.64 -9.67
C LYS A 204 13.02 7.34 -9.77
N MET A 205 13.87 7.05 -8.80
CA MET A 205 14.60 5.78 -8.75
C MET A 205 13.69 4.57 -8.53
N VAL A 206 12.50 4.77 -7.95
CA VAL A 206 11.57 3.71 -7.57
C VAL A 206 10.36 3.67 -8.50
N SER A 207 9.85 4.83 -8.92
CA SER A 207 8.72 4.92 -9.84
C SER A 207 9.16 4.66 -11.27
N VAL A 208 8.67 3.58 -11.88
CA VAL A 208 8.77 3.39 -13.34
C VAL A 208 7.76 4.35 -13.99
N GLU A 209 8.22 5.50 -14.45
CA GLU A 209 7.37 6.54 -15.02
C GLU A 209 7.37 6.53 -16.55
N THR A 210 7.03 5.39 -17.13
CA THR A 210 6.86 5.30 -18.59
C THR A 210 5.40 5.45 -18.99
N LYS A 211 5.11 6.04 -20.16
CA LYS A 211 3.76 6.07 -20.76
C LYS A 211 3.14 4.67 -20.83
N ALA A 212 3.96 3.65 -21.09
CA ALA A 212 3.55 2.25 -21.07
C ALA A 212 2.99 1.80 -19.70
N THR A 213 3.57 2.30 -18.59
CA THR A 213 3.09 1.99 -17.23
C THR A 213 1.67 2.55 -17.00
N VAL A 214 1.40 3.78 -17.44
CA VAL A 214 0.05 4.37 -17.38
C VAL A 214 -0.94 3.55 -18.20
N SER A 215 -0.59 3.20 -19.44
CA SER A 215 -1.44 2.36 -20.29
C SER A 215 -1.74 1.00 -19.65
N ILE A 216 -0.77 0.39 -18.97
CA ILE A 216 -0.97 -0.87 -18.23
C ILE A 216 -1.92 -0.66 -17.04
N ILE A 217 -1.77 0.42 -16.27
CA ILE A 217 -2.66 0.73 -15.14
C ILE A 217 -4.10 0.94 -15.64
N LEU A 218 -4.29 1.77 -16.67
CA LEU A 218 -5.60 2.00 -17.28
C LEU A 218 -6.20 0.71 -17.83
N LYS A 219 -5.40 -0.16 -18.47
CA LYS A 219 -5.88 -1.46 -18.94
C LYS A 219 -6.35 -2.32 -17.76
N LYS A 220 -5.61 -2.38 -16.66
CA LYS A 220 -6.03 -3.13 -15.46
C LYS A 220 -7.34 -2.57 -14.89
N LEU A 221 -7.46 -1.25 -14.77
CA LEU A 221 -8.67 -0.60 -14.22
C LEU A 221 -9.89 -0.69 -15.15
N ASN A 222 -9.68 -0.89 -16.46
CA ASN A 222 -10.76 -1.18 -17.42
C ASN A 222 -11.14 -2.67 -17.48
N ASN A 223 -10.36 -3.57 -16.87
CA ASN A 223 -10.59 -5.01 -16.89
C ASN A 223 -10.53 -5.56 -15.46
N LEU A 224 -11.40 -5.01 -14.60
CA LEU A 224 -11.44 -5.38 -13.17
C LEU A 224 -12.02 -6.78 -12.95
N ASP A 225 -12.80 -7.30 -13.89
CA ASP A 225 -13.22 -8.70 -13.97
C ASP A 225 -12.02 -9.66 -13.97
N VAL A 226 -11.02 -9.41 -14.82
CA VAL A 226 -9.77 -10.19 -14.89
C VAL A 226 -8.95 -10.03 -13.61
N LEU A 227 -8.98 -8.84 -12.99
CA LEU A 227 -8.32 -8.63 -11.72
C LEU A 227 -8.99 -9.43 -10.58
N MET A 228 -10.32 -9.48 -10.53
CA MET A 228 -11.07 -10.26 -9.54
C MET A 228 -10.75 -11.76 -9.65
N GLU A 229 -10.62 -12.28 -10.87
CA GLU A 229 -10.23 -13.67 -11.10
C GLU A 229 -8.81 -13.94 -10.56
N LYS A 230 -7.86 -13.05 -10.83
CA LYS A 230 -6.49 -13.15 -10.31
C LYS A 230 -6.44 -13.12 -8.78
N CYS A 231 -7.30 -12.33 -8.15
CA CYS A 231 -7.47 -12.28 -6.70
C CYS A 231 -8.23 -13.49 -6.13
N LYS A 232 -8.65 -14.44 -6.97
CA LYS A 232 -9.41 -15.64 -6.57
C LYS A 232 -10.66 -15.30 -5.75
N SER A 233 -11.36 -14.24 -6.17
CA SER A 233 -12.52 -13.69 -5.45
C SER A 233 -12.22 -13.16 -4.04
N ASN A 234 -10.96 -12.90 -3.69
CA ASN A 234 -10.62 -12.17 -2.47
C ASN A 234 -10.93 -10.68 -2.63
N VAL A 235 -12.08 -10.25 -2.10
CA VAL A 235 -12.57 -8.86 -2.21
C VAL A 235 -11.63 -7.87 -1.51
N GLU A 236 -10.99 -8.25 -0.41
CA GLU A 236 -10.08 -7.36 0.32
C GLU A 236 -8.79 -7.09 -0.48
N GLU A 237 -8.21 -8.14 -1.05
CA GLU A 237 -7.03 -8.05 -1.91
C GLU A 237 -7.35 -7.29 -3.21
N PHE A 238 -8.48 -7.60 -3.84
CA PHE A 238 -8.97 -6.90 -5.02
C PHE A 238 -9.10 -5.39 -4.75
N ASN A 239 -9.78 -4.99 -3.68
CA ASN A 239 -9.95 -3.59 -3.33
C ASN A 239 -8.61 -2.90 -3.06
N THR A 240 -7.70 -3.59 -2.38
CA THR A 240 -6.36 -3.07 -2.09
C THR A 240 -5.58 -2.78 -3.38
N ILE A 241 -5.66 -3.68 -4.38
CA ILE A 241 -5.00 -3.47 -5.67
C ILE A 241 -5.66 -2.33 -6.45
N VAL A 242 -7.00 -2.25 -6.45
CA VAL A 242 -7.71 -1.14 -7.10
C VAL A 242 -7.30 0.21 -6.50
N ASP A 243 -7.27 0.33 -5.17
CA ASP A 243 -6.83 1.54 -4.47
C ASP A 243 -5.38 1.92 -4.82
N ASP A 244 -4.49 0.94 -4.96
CA ASP A 244 -3.10 1.19 -5.35
C ASP A 244 -3.00 1.69 -6.80
N LEU A 245 -3.75 1.08 -7.73
CA LEU A 245 -3.78 1.51 -9.13
C LEU A 245 -4.36 2.92 -9.29
N VAL A 246 -5.43 3.26 -8.56
CA VAL A 246 -6.03 4.60 -8.55
C VAL A 246 -5.03 5.62 -7.97
N ALA A 247 -4.42 5.31 -6.83
CA ALA A 247 -3.41 6.19 -6.22
C ALA A 247 -2.22 6.45 -7.15
N GLN A 248 -1.82 5.47 -7.95
CA GLN A 248 -0.79 5.64 -8.97
C GLN A 248 -1.22 6.58 -10.12
N LEU A 249 -2.49 6.59 -10.52
CA LEU A 249 -3.00 7.56 -11.50
C LEU A 249 -3.11 8.97 -10.91
N ASP A 250 -3.61 9.08 -9.67
CA ASP A 250 -3.72 10.33 -8.94
C ASP A 250 -2.36 11.00 -8.77
N ALA A 251 -1.31 10.21 -8.51
CA ALA A 251 0.06 10.72 -8.39
C ALA A 251 0.57 11.38 -9.68
N ARG A 252 -0.04 11.07 -10.83
CA ARG A 252 0.26 11.63 -12.14
C ARG A 252 -0.82 12.61 -12.63
N SER A 253 -1.82 12.90 -11.80
CA SER A 253 -3.04 13.65 -12.16
C SER A 253 -3.72 13.12 -13.43
N ILE A 254 -3.73 11.79 -13.59
CA ILE A 254 -4.39 11.13 -14.72
C ILE A 254 -5.79 10.72 -14.28
N ALA A 255 -6.80 11.06 -15.08
CA ALA A 255 -8.17 10.67 -14.79
C ALA A 255 -8.32 9.14 -14.78
N THR A 256 -9.05 8.64 -13.79
CA THR A 256 -9.45 7.23 -13.74
C THR A 256 -10.47 6.93 -14.83
N PRO A 257 -10.53 5.68 -15.34
CA PRO A 257 -11.63 5.25 -16.21
C PRO A 257 -12.98 5.27 -15.45
N PRO A 258 -14.11 4.96 -16.11
CA PRO A 258 -15.42 4.83 -15.47
C PRO A 258 -15.45 3.79 -14.33
N MET A 259 -15.04 4.21 -13.12
CA MET A 259 -14.77 3.30 -12.01
C MET A 259 -16.01 2.56 -11.52
N MET A 260 -17.20 3.16 -11.60
CA MET A 260 -18.44 2.52 -11.14
C MET A 260 -18.79 1.28 -11.98
N GLU A 261 -18.84 1.44 -13.30
CA GLU A 261 -19.15 0.37 -14.25
C GLU A 261 -18.13 -0.76 -14.12
N ASN A 262 -16.84 -0.42 -14.18
CA ASN A 262 -15.76 -1.40 -14.08
C ASN A 262 -15.77 -2.15 -12.74
N LEU A 263 -16.09 -1.48 -11.62
CA LEU A 263 -16.18 -2.14 -10.31
C LEU A 263 -17.37 -3.09 -10.25
N PHE A 264 -18.53 -2.72 -10.79
CA PHE A 264 -19.68 -3.63 -10.86
C PHE A 264 -19.34 -4.88 -11.65
N GLU A 265 -18.70 -4.75 -12.82
CA GLU A 265 -18.21 -5.89 -13.61
C GLU A 265 -17.21 -6.75 -12.82
N GLY A 266 -16.23 -6.10 -12.18
CA GLY A 266 -15.23 -6.77 -11.34
C GLY A 266 -15.85 -7.58 -10.22
N TYR A 267 -16.77 -7.00 -9.48
CA TYR A 267 -17.47 -7.68 -8.39
C TYR A 267 -18.47 -8.73 -8.87
N ALA A 268 -19.11 -8.53 -10.01
CA ALA A 268 -20.00 -9.52 -10.61
C ALA A 268 -19.24 -10.81 -11.00
N ASN A 269 -17.96 -10.69 -11.37
CA ASN A 269 -17.09 -11.84 -11.65
C ASN A 269 -16.62 -12.59 -10.39
N CYS A 270 -17.09 -12.21 -9.20
CA CYS A 270 -16.82 -12.95 -7.98
C CYS A 270 -17.57 -14.29 -7.99
N ALA A 271 -16.87 -15.37 -7.63
CA ALA A 271 -17.43 -16.72 -7.68
C ALA A 271 -18.48 -17.03 -6.60
N ASP A 272 -18.59 -16.22 -5.54
CA ASP A 272 -19.63 -16.38 -4.52
C ASP A 272 -20.99 -15.84 -5.02
N PRO A 273 -22.03 -16.69 -5.16
CA PRO A 273 -23.29 -16.29 -5.76
C PRO A 273 -24.12 -15.33 -4.87
N LYS A 274 -23.95 -15.40 -3.54
CA LYS A 274 -24.68 -14.50 -2.61
C LYS A 274 -24.09 -13.10 -2.65
N PHE A 275 -22.77 -13.01 -2.83
CA PHE A 275 -22.06 -11.77 -3.03
C PHE A 275 -22.39 -11.16 -4.40
N ALA A 276 -22.25 -11.94 -5.48
CA ALA A 276 -22.57 -11.47 -6.84
C ALA A 276 -24.00 -10.94 -6.93
N ARG A 277 -24.98 -11.66 -6.33
CA ARG A 277 -26.37 -11.19 -6.26
C ARG A 277 -26.54 -9.90 -5.45
N TYR A 278 -25.82 -9.76 -4.33
CA TYR A 278 -25.86 -8.54 -3.54
C TYR A 278 -25.36 -7.33 -4.34
N ILE A 279 -24.29 -7.50 -5.12
CA ILE A 279 -23.72 -6.47 -5.98
C ILE A 279 -24.67 -6.14 -7.13
N TYR A 280 -25.25 -7.15 -7.77
CA TYR A 280 -26.23 -6.95 -8.84
C TYR A 280 -27.43 -6.09 -8.37
N MET A 281 -27.99 -6.37 -7.19
CA MET A 281 -29.07 -5.54 -6.64
C MET A 281 -28.62 -4.10 -6.34
N LYS A 282 -27.34 -3.90 -5.99
CA LYS A 282 -26.78 -2.55 -5.81
C LYS A 282 -26.56 -1.83 -7.13
N GLN A 283 -26.20 -2.57 -8.18
CA GLN A 283 -26.08 -2.04 -9.52
C GLN A 283 -27.43 -1.58 -10.06
N GLU A 284 -28.47 -2.41 -9.99
CA GLU A 284 -29.83 -2.02 -10.43
C GLU A 284 -30.32 -0.76 -9.71
N ALA A 285 -30.18 -0.72 -8.37
CA ALA A 285 -30.57 0.45 -7.58
C ALA A 285 -29.74 1.72 -7.88
N TYR A 286 -28.53 1.57 -8.40
CA TYR A 286 -27.70 2.69 -8.82
C TYR A 286 -28.12 3.17 -10.21
N GLU A 287 -28.36 2.26 -11.14
CA GLU A 287 -28.77 2.54 -12.53
C GLU A 287 -30.15 3.18 -12.62
N ASP A 288 -31.09 2.77 -11.76
CA ASP A 288 -32.44 3.37 -11.68
C ASP A 288 -32.48 4.67 -10.86
N GLY A 289 -31.35 5.07 -10.27
CA GLY A 289 -31.21 6.29 -9.46
C GLY A 289 -31.75 6.21 -8.04
N THR A 290 -32.18 5.02 -7.56
CA THR A 290 -32.65 4.80 -6.19
C THR A 290 -31.57 5.09 -5.15
N ILE A 291 -30.32 4.80 -5.46
CA ILE A 291 -29.16 5.13 -4.62
C ILE A 291 -28.18 6.03 -5.37
N GLN A 292 -27.64 7.02 -4.66
CA GLN A 292 -26.47 7.78 -5.10
C GLN A 292 -25.25 7.13 -4.46
N LEU A 293 -24.40 6.51 -5.28
CA LEU A 293 -23.25 5.75 -4.82
C LEU A 293 -22.01 6.17 -5.59
N GLU A 294 -20.95 6.49 -4.87
CA GLU A 294 -19.62 6.71 -5.45
C GLU A 294 -18.77 5.43 -5.35
N TYR A 295 -17.77 5.31 -6.21
CA TYR A 295 -16.92 4.12 -6.28
C TYR A 295 -16.24 3.76 -4.95
N PRO A 296 -15.73 4.70 -4.11
CA PRO A 296 -15.12 4.34 -2.83
C PRO A 296 -16.16 3.77 -1.86
N SER A 297 -17.38 4.31 -1.92
CA SER A 297 -18.50 3.82 -1.12
C SER A 297 -18.87 2.40 -1.54
N LEU A 298 -18.95 2.10 -2.84
CA LEU A 298 -19.19 0.74 -3.35
C LEU A 298 -18.12 -0.24 -2.85
N MET A 299 -16.83 0.12 -2.93
CA MET A 299 -15.74 -0.73 -2.44
C MET A 299 -15.87 -1.04 -0.94
N LYS A 300 -16.26 -0.04 -0.14
CA LYS A 300 -16.51 -0.22 1.29
C LYS A 300 -17.66 -1.19 1.55
N VAL A 301 -18.83 -1.01 0.93
CA VAL A 301 -19.99 -1.88 1.20
C VAL A 301 -19.75 -3.31 0.69
N ALA A 302 -19.02 -3.45 -0.42
CA ALA A 302 -18.56 -4.75 -0.92
C ALA A 302 -17.66 -5.45 0.11
N LEU A 303 -16.65 -4.76 0.65
CA LEU A 303 -15.76 -5.32 1.67
C LEU A 303 -16.52 -5.73 2.95
N GLU A 304 -17.45 -4.90 3.41
CA GLU A 304 -18.31 -5.22 4.56
C GLU A 304 -19.15 -6.47 4.29
N ARG A 305 -19.75 -6.58 3.10
CA ARG A 305 -20.53 -7.76 2.72
C ARG A 305 -19.67 -9.02 2.67
N TYR A 306 -18.48 -8.93 2.09
CA TYR A 306 -17.49 -10.00 2.05
C TYR A 306 -17.18 -10.51 3.47
N LYS A 307 -16.80 -9.60 4.38
CA LYS A 307 -16.50 -9.94 5.78
C LYS A 307 -17.67 -10.61 6.49
N VAL A 308 -18.88 -10.10 6.32
CA VAL A 308 -20.10 -10.72 6.89
C VAL A 308 -20.32 -12.14 6.38
N LEU A 309 -20.08 -12.42 5.10
CA LEU A 309 -20.23 -13.76 4.54
C LEU A 309 -19.14 -14.72 5.04
N VAL A 310 -17.90 -14.23 5.17
CA VAL A 310 -16.77 -14.97 5.76
C VAL A 310 -17.07 -15.32 7.21
N ASP A 311 -17.46 -14.35 8.03
CA ASP A 311 -17.76 -14.54 9.46
C ASP A 311 -18.92 -15.52 9.68
N LYS A 312 -19.93 -15.48 8.80
CA LYS A 312 -21.07 -16.41 8.83
C LYS A 312 -20.75 -17.80 8.27
N ASN A 313 -19.51 -18.06 7.82
CA ASN A 313 -19.12 -19.29 7.13
C ASN A 313 -20.01 -19.60 5.91
N GLN A 314 -20.43 -18.54 5.22
CA GLN A 314 -21.27 -18.63 4.02
C GLN A 314 -20.51 -18.26 2.75
N TRP A 315 -19.30 -17.73 2.88
CA TRP A 315 -18.44 -17.37 1.77
C TRP A 315 -18.03 -18.59 0.94
N MET A 316 -18.20 -18.51 -0.39
CA MET A 316 -17.90 -19.54 -1.37
C MET A 316 -18.52 -20.90 -1.04
N LYS A 317 -19.59 -20.89 -0.23
CA LYS A 317 -20.26 -22.11 0.20
C LYS A 317 -21.08 -22.63 -0.97
N LYS A 318 -20.70 -23.81 -1.47
CA LYS A 318 -21.47 -24.52 -2.51
C LYS A 318 -22.91 -24.72 -2.04
N THR A 319 -23.86 -24.44 -2.92
CA THR A 319 -25.27 -24.73 -2.65
C THR A 319 -25.51 -26.24 -2.65
N GLU A 320 -26.60 -26.67 -2.04
CA GLU A 320 -27.03 -28.08 -2.07
C GLU A 320 -27.20 -28.56 -3.51
N GLU A 321 -27.86 -27.78 -4.35
CA GLU A 321 -27.99 -28.02 -5.79
C GLU A 321 -26.64 -28.15 -6.51
N GLN A 322 -25.64 -27.32 -6.18
CA GLN A 322 -24.30 -27.45 -6.77
C GLN A 322 -23.59 -28.73 -6.31
N LEU A 323 -23.78 -29.13 -5.06
CA LEU A 323 -23.27 -30.40 -4.54
C LEU A 323 -23.98 -31.59 -5.20
N GLU A 324 -25.29 -31.51 -5.40
CA GLU A 324 -26.07 -32.50 -6.13
C GLU A 324 -25.66 -32.59 -7.60
N ILE A 325 -25.46 -31.47 -8.30
CA ILE A 325 -24.95 -31.47 -9.68
C ILE A 325 -23.56 -32.10 -9.75
N ILE A 326 -22.68 -31.82 -8.78
CA ILE A 326 -21.37 -32.47 -8.70
C ILE A 326 -21.53 -33.98 -8.48
N ALA A 327 -22.43 -34.40 -7.59
CA ALA A 327 -22.73 -35.81 -7.34
C ALA A 327 -23.33 -36.50 -8.57
N LEU A 328 -24.27 -35.85 -9.26
CA LEU A 328 -24.89 -36.33 -10.49
C LEU A 328 -23.89 -36.40 -11.65
N LYS A 329 -23.00 -35.40 -11.80
CA LYS A 329 -21.89 -35.46 -12.77
C LYS A 329 -20.95 -36.61 -12.46
N ALA A 330 -20.62 -36.84 -11.19
CA ALA A 330 -19.81 -37.99 -10.79
C ALA A 330 -20.51 -39.33 -11.11
N GLN A 331 -21.82 -39.41 -10.88
CA GLN A 331 -22.64 -40.57 -11.27
C GLN A 331 -22.70 -40.76 -12.79
N LEU A 332 -22.86 -39.70 -13.58
CA LEU A 332 -22.86 -39.77 -15.03
C LEU A 332 -21.53 -40.25 -15.60
N VAL A 333 -20.40 -39.76 -15.07
CA VAL A 333 -19.05 -40.26 -15.41
C VAL A 333 -18.94 -41.75 -15.10
N SER A 334 -19.46 -42.19 -13.94
CA SER A 334 -19.48 -43.62 -13.60
C SER A 334 -20.35 -44.44 -14.55
N LEU A 335 -21.49 -43.90 -15.01
CA LEU A 335 -22.40 -44.58 -15.93
C LEU A 335 -21.85 -44.69 -17.35
N VAL A 336 -21.22 -43.61 -17.86
CA VAL A 336 -20.55 -43.60 -19.17
C VAL A 336 -19.35 -44.55 -19.19
N ALA A 337 -18.63 -44.68 -18.07
CA ALA A 337 -17.59 -45.69 -17.91
C ALA A 337 -18.15 -47.14 -17.90
N THR A 338 -19.46 -47.32 -17.77
CA THR A 338 -20.15 -48.63 -17.71
C THR A 338 -21.06 -48.95 -18.90
N LYS A 339 -20.86 -48.36 -20.09
CA LYS A 339 -21.65 -48.75 -21.27
C LYS A 339 -21.46 -50.25 -21.60
N PRO A 340 -22.56 -51.04 -21.73
CA PRO A 340 -22.47 -52.45 -22.12
C PRO A 340 -22.23 -52.55 -23.63
N THR A 341 -21.14 -53.18 -24.03
CA THR A 341 -20.92 -53.61 -25.42
C THR A 341 -21.93 -54.71 -25.75
N GLY A 342 -23.01 -54.34 -26.43
CA GLY A 342 -23.87 -55.28 -27.14
C GLY A 342 -23.41 -55.40 -28.59
N GLY A 343 -23.18 -56.62 -29.08
CA GLY A 343 -22.89 -56.85 -30.50
C GLY A 343 -22.36 -58.24 -30.87
N ASN A 344 -23.31 -59.15 -31.13
CA ASN A 344 -23.27 -60.34 -31.97
C ASN A 344 -22.50 -61.63 -31.61
N ALA A 345 -23.30 -62.69 -31.64
CA ALA A 345 -22.94 -64.09 -31.63
C ALA A 345 -22.32 -64.54 -32.97
N THR A 346 -21.37 -65.47 -32.91
CA THR A 346 -21.46 -66.79 -33.58
C THR A 346 -20.39 -67.74 -33.03
N GLY A 347 -20.75 -69.01 -32.87
CA GLY A 347 -19.81 -70.12 -33.08
C GLY A 347 -19.09 -70.75 -31.88
N GLY A 348 -19.80 -71.62 -31.15
CA GLY A 348 -19.40 -73.02 -30.97
C GLY A 348 -18.19 -73.40 -30.09
N GLY A 349 -18.46 -74.26 -29.10
CA GLY A 349 -17.50 -75.28 -28.66
C GLY A 349 -17.24 -75.37 -27.16
N ALA A 350 -17.99 -76.25 -26.49
CA ALA A 350 -17.54 -77.26 -25.51
C ALA A 350 -16.38 -76.92 -24.53
N THR A 351 -16.38 -77.18 -23.23
CA THR A 351 -17.20 -77.99 -22.32
C THR A 351 -16.64 -77.83 -20.89
N LYS A 352 -17.48 -78.15 -19.87
CA LYS A 352 -17.17 -78.68 -18.51
C LYS A 352 -17.01 -77.73 -17.29
N THR A 353 -18.15 -77.64 -16.56
CA THR A 353 -18.36 -77.87 -15.08
C THR A 353 -17.91 -76.81 -14.03
N PRO A 354 -18.48 -76.77 -12.80
CA PRO A 354 -19.50 -75.77 -12.40
C PRO A 354 -19.09 -74.98 -11.10
N PRO A 355 -19.97 -74.18 -10.45
CA PRO A 355 -19.70 -72.81 -10.06
C PRO A 355 -19.02 -72.65 -8.69
N ARG A 356 -18.23 -71.58 -8.52
CA ARG A 356 -17.92 -71.02 -7.20
C ARG A 356 -18.36 -69.56 -7.14
N LYS A 357 -19.28 -69.33 -6.20
CA LYS A 357 -19.91 -68.06 -5.83
C LYS A 357 -18.92 -66.90 -5.70
N ASP A 358 -19.35 -65.78 -6.27
CA ASP A 358 -19.32 -64.42 -5.73
C ASP A 358 -17.99 -63.84 -5.23
N GLN A 359 -17.54 -62.79 -5.92
CA GLN A 359 -17.19 -61.54 -5.25
C GLN A 359 -17.27 -60.34 -6.22
N LYS A 360 -18.50 -60.00 -6.63
CA LYS A 360 -18.82 -58.68 -7.19
C LYS A 360 -19.26 -57.80 -6.02
N GLY A 361 -18.35 -56.97 -5.50
CA GLY A 361 -18.68 -56.10 -4.35
C GLY A 361 -17.55 -55.26 -3.76
N GLN A 362 -16.47 -54.97 -4.49
CA GLN A 362 -15.36 -54.16 -3.95
C GLN A 362 -15.33 -52.69 -4.40
N GLY A 363 -16.18 -52.27 -5.35
CA GLY A 363 -16.20 -50.87 -5.83
C GLY A 363 -16.59 -49.86 -4.75
N ASP A 364 -17.62 -50.15 -3.96
CA ASP A 364 -18.17 -49.19 -2.99
C ASP A 364 -17.43 -49.18 -1.63
N LYS A 365 -16.71 -50.25 -1.28
CA LYS A 365 -16.04 -50.40 0.03
C LYS A 365 -14.82 -49.48 0.21
N PHE A 366 -14.30 -48.90 -0.88
CA PHE A 366 -13.08 -48.08 -0.86
C PHE A 366 -13.29 -46.63 -1.32
N ALA A 367 -14.53 -46.20 -1.57
CA ALA A 367 -14.83 -44.83 -2.00
C ALA A 367 -14.26 -43.76 -1.03
N TRP A 368 -14.23 -44.04 0.27
CA TRP A 368 -13.64 -43.15 1.29
C TRP A 368 -12.14 -42.88 1.09
N LYS A 369 -11.41 -43.71 0.33
CA LYS A 369 -9.98 -43.50 0.05
C LYS A 369 -9.71 -42.33 -0.90
N LEU A 370 -10.74 -41.82 -1.58
CA LEU A 370 -10.67 -40.70 -2.51
C LEU A 370 -10.95 -39.34 -1.85
N VAL A 371 -11.56 -39.34 -0.67
CA VAL A 371 -12.08 -38.13 -0.03
C VAL A 371 -11.03 -37.57 0.94
N ALA A 372 -10.56 -36.34 0.71
CA ALA A 372 -9.62 -35.68 1.62
C ALA A 372 -10.26 -35.40 3.01
N PRO A 373 -9.50 -35.49 4.12
CA PRO A 373 -9.98 -35.04 5.42
C PRO A 373 -10.30 -33.55 5.39
N LYS A 374 -11.31 -33.14 6.16
CA LYS A 374 -11.66 -31.72 6.30
C LYS A 374 -10.61 -30.99 7.14
N GLN A 375 -10.56 -29.67 7.03
CA GLN A 375 -9.64 -28.84 7.80
C GLN A 375 -9.84 -29.08 9.31
N GLY A 376 -8.79 -29.54 10.00
CA GLY A 376 -8.81 -29.87 11.43
C GLY A 376 -9.10 -31.34 11.78
N GLU A 377 -9.42 -32.20 10.80
CA GLU A 377 -9.58 -33.65 11.04
C GLU A 377 -8.24 -34.39 11.06
N ALA A 378 -8.21 -35.52 11.76
CA ALA A 378 -7.03 -36.38 11.84
C ALA A 378 -6.64 -36.93 10.46
N GLN A 379 -5.36 -36.82 10.11
CA GLN A 379 -4.81 -37.30 8.83
C GLN A 379 -4.41 -38.79 8.85
N GLU A 380 -4.80 -39.51 9.91
CA GLU A 380 -4.57 -40.94 10.08
C GLU A 380 -5.84 -41.63 10.57
N LYS A 381 -6.10 -42.85 10.09
CA LYS A 381 -7.21 -43.68 10.58
C LYS A 381 -6.97 -45.17 10.37
N THR A 382 -7.56 -45.97 11.25
CA THR A 382 -7.54 -47.44 11.15
C THR A 382 -8.86 -47.93 10.57
N VAL A 383 -8.79 -48.69 9.48
CA VAL A 383 -9.97 -49.27 8.83
C VAL A 383 -9.71 -50.76 8.57
N ASN A 384 -10.56 -51.63 9.13
CA ASN A 384 -10.43 -53.10 9.06
C ASN A 384 -9.05 -53.61 9.54
N GLY A 385 -8.55 -53.10 10.66
CA GLY A 385 -7.28 -53.53 11.26
C GLY A 385 -6.01 -53.08 10.51
N LYS A 386 -6.15 -52.23 9.48
CA LYS A 386 -5.02 -51.63 8.76
C LYS A 386 -4.99 -50.11 8.97
N ASN A 387 -3.79 -49.57 9.17
CA ASN A 387 -3.58 -48.14 9.36
C ASN A 387 -3.39 -47.43 8.02
N TYR A 388 -4.12 -46.33 7.83
CA TYR A 388 -4.08 -45.51 6.65
C TYR A 388 -3.69 -44.07 7.00
N ILE A 389 -2.92 -43.45 6.11
CA ILE A 389 -2.51 -42.05 6.18
C ILE A 389 -3.04 -41.29 4.96
N TYR A 390 -3.44 -40.05 5.19
CA TYR A 390 -3.79 -39.13 4.12
C TYR A 390 -2.54 -38.56 3.44
N CYS A 391 -2.49 -38.64 2.12
CA CYS A 391 -1.40 -38.13 1.30
C CYS A 391 -1.96 -37.30 0.14
N PRO A 392 -1.71 -35.99 0.09
CA PRO A 392 -2.31 -35.09 -0.92
C PRO A 392 -1.72 -35.28 -2.32
N TYR A 393 -0.56 -35.93 -2.44
CA TYR A 393 0.17 -36.14 -3.69
C TYR A 393 -0.39 -37.26 -4.58
N HIS A 394 -1.45 -37.96 -4.15
CA HIS A 394 -2.15 -38.96 -4.96
C HIS A 394 -3.48 -38.40 -5.45
N ASP A 395 -3.75 -38.57 -6.75
CA ASP A 395 -4.99 -38.06 -7.35
C ASP A 395 -6.15 -39.03 -7.20
N THR A 396 -5.87 -40.34 -7.19
CA THR A 396 -6.87 -41.42 -7.25
C THR A 396 -6.95 -42.28 -6.00
N THR A 397 -6.05 -42.12 -5.03
CA THR A 397 -6.14 -42.76 -3.71
C THR A 397 -5.44 -41.91 -2.67
N LYS A 398 -6.17 -40.97 -2.07
CA LYS A 398 -5.65 -40.02 -1.09
C LYS A 398 -5.43 -40.65 0.29
N TRP A 399 -6.10 -41.76 0.61
CA TRP A 399 -5.82 -42.56 1.81
C TRP A 399 -5.10 -43.86 1.44
N VAL A 400 -3.83 -43.92 1.83
CA VAL A 400 -2.88 -45.00 1.52
C VAL A 400 -2.44 -45.69 2.79
N LEU A 401 -1.95 -46.93 2.70
CA LEU A 401 -1.47 -47.63 3.89
C LEU A 401 -0.28 -46.88 4.48
N ALA A 402 -0.27 -46.73 5.81
CA ALA A 402 0.81 -46.06 6.53
C ALA A 402 2.15 -46.79 6.30
N VAL A 403 2.12 -48.12 6.23
CA VAL A 403 3.26 -48.97 5.85
C VAL A 403 2.81 -49.88 4.70
N ASN A 404 3.58 -49.91 3.62
CA ASN A 404 3.26 -50.77 2.48
C ASN A 404 3.65 -52.24 2.74
N ASP A 405 3.29 -53.14 1.82
CA ASP A 405 3.56 -54.58 1.94
C ASP A 405 5.06 -54.94 1.93
N LYS A 406 5.94 -53.96 1.69
CA LYS A 406 7.41 -54.09 1.77
C LYS A 406 8.00 -53.49 3.04
N GLY A 407 7.17 -53.09 4.01
CA GLY A 407 7.62 -52.53 5.30
C GLY A 407 8.04 -51.05 5.23
N ILE A 408 7.76 -50.35 4.14
CA ILE A 408 8.18 -48.95 3.94
C ILE A 408 7.07 -48.01 4.42
N ASP A 409 7.43 -47.07 5.31
CA ASP A 409 6.55 -45.99 5.77
C ASP A 409 6.25 -45.00 4.63
N HIS A 410 4.97 -44.73 4.41
CA HIS A 410 4.52 -43.83 3.36
C HIS A 410 4.91 -42.36 3.60
N ARG A 411 5.06 -41.92 4.86
CA ARG A 411 5.46 -40.54 5.21
C ARG A 411 6.84 -40.19 4.64
N THR A 412 7.74 -41.17 4.57
CA THR A 412 9.13 -40.99 4.10
C THR A 412 9.36 -41.62 2.71
N GLY A 413 8.54 -42.60 2.35
CA GLY A 413 8.67 -43.40 1.13
C GLY A 413 7.78 -42.99 -0.05
N CYS A 414 6.95 -41.95 0.04
CA CYS A 414 6.04 -41.56 -1.04
C CYS A 414 6.80 -41.08 -2.30
N THR A 415 6.71 -41.84 -3.39
CA THR A 415 7.33 -41.51 -4.68
C THR A 415 6.71 -40.26 -5.32
N LYS A 416 5.38 -40.13 -5.29
CA LYS A 416 4.66 -38.95 -5.81
C LYS A 416 5.02 -37.66 -5.08
N ALA A 417 5.26 -37.72 -3.78
CA ALA A 417 5.74 -36.58 -3.01
C ALA A 417 7.17 -36.18 -3.40
N LYS A 418 8.04 -37.16 -3.69
CA LYS A 418 9.41 -36.91 -4.16
C LYS A 418 9.41 -36.32 -5.57
N GLU A 419 8.59 -36.85 -6.48
CA GLU A 419 8.38 -36.30 -7.83
C GLU A 419 7.85 -34.86 -7.78
N ALA A 420 6.85 -34.58 -6.95
CA ALA A 420 6.29 -33.23 -6.79
C ALA A 420 7.32 -32.23 -6.23
N LYS A 421 8.16 -32.66 -5.27
CA LYS A 421 9.25 -31.83 -4.74
C LYS A 421 10.36 -31.61 -5.76
N ALA A 422 10.70 -32.61 -6.57
CA ALA A 422 11.67 -32.46 -7.65
C ALA A 422 11.16 -31.54 -8.76
N ALA A 423 9.87 -31.63 -9.11
CA ALA A 423 9.22 -30.73 -10.08
C ALA A 423 9.15 -29.28 -9.57
N ALA A 424 8.84 -29.08 -8.28
CA ALA A 424 8.86 -27.75 -7.67
C ALA A 424 10.28 -27.14 -7.62
N ALA A 425 11.30 -27.96 -7.35
CA ALA A 425 12.69 -27.53 -7.41
C ALA A 425 13.13 -27.19 -8.85
N ALA A 426 12.73 -27.98 -9.84
CA ALA A 426 13.01 -27.70 -11.25
C ALA A 426 12.30 -26.44 -11.77
N ALA A 427 11.06 -26.18 -11.34
CA ALA A 427 10.33 -24.96 -11.66
C ALA A 427 10.98 -23.71 -11.04
N ALA A 428 11.47 -23.81 -9.81
CA ALA A 428 12.20 -22.70 -9.16
C ALA A 428 13.53 -22.38 -9.88
N ILE A 429 14.19 -23.40 -10.45
CA ILE A 429 15.43 -23.21 -11.23
C ILE A 429 15.12 -22.61 -12.62
N SER A 430 13.98 -22.96 -13.25
CA SER A 430 13.62 -22.37 -14.54
C SER A 430 13.16 -20.91 -14.43
N GLU A 431 12.60 -20.50 -13.28
CA GLU A 431 12.28 -19.08 -13.01
C GLU A 431 13.56 -18.23 -12.82
N THR A 432 14.64 -18.82 -12.30
CA THR A 432 15.95 -18.14 -12.22
C THR A 432 16.66 -18.06 -13.57
N ASP A 433 16.62 -19.12 -14.40
CA ASP A 433 17.23 -19.08 -15.74
C ASP A 433 16.49 -18.14 -16.70
N ALA A 434 15.16 -18.02 -16.58
CA ALA A 434 14.36 -17.09 -17.38
C ALA A 434 14.62 -15.61 -17.01
N THR A 435 15.00 -15.35 -15.75
CA THR A 435 15.37 -13.99 -15.30
C THR A 435 16.80 -13.62 -15.71
N GLU A 436 17.71 -14.59 -15.80
CA GLU A 436 19.09 -14.37 -16.26
C GLU A 436 19.18 -14.22 -17.80
N ALA A 437 18.40 -15.00 -18.56
CA ALA A 437 18.30 -14.86 -20.02
C ALA A 437 17.65 -13.53 -20.46
N ALA A 438 16.68 -13.03 -19.70
CA ALA A 438 16.08 -11.71 -19.93
C ALA A 438 17.07 -10.56 -19.65
N LEU A 439 18.06 -10.77 -18.79
CA LEU A 439 19.10 -9.80 -18.48
C LEU A 439 20.22 -9.79 -19.53
N ALA A 440 20.58 -10.96 -20.07
CA ALA A 440 21.59 -11.08 -21.14
C ALA A 440 21.11 -10.51 -22.49
N GLY A 441 19.84 -10.72 -22.85
CA GLY A 441 19.26 -10.16 -24.09
C GLY A 441 19.16 -8.63 -24.09
N ALA A 442 19.18 -7.99 -22.92
CA ALA A 442 19.18 -6.54 -22.79
C ALA A 442 20.59 -5.91 -22.92
N MET A 443 21.67 -6.71 -22.88
CA MET A 443 23.04 -6.22 -23.03
C MET A 443 23.60 -6.34 -24.46
N GLU A 444 23.03 -7.20 -25.31
CA GLU A 444 23.45 -7.33 -26.73
C GLU A 444 22.84 -6.26 -27.66
N ASP A 445 21.73 -5.60 -27.28
CA ASP A 445 21.03 -4.59 -28.11
C ASP A 445 21.66 -3.17 -28.01
N VAL A 446 22.76 -3.01 -27.28
CA VAL A 446 23.51 -1.74 -27.14
C VAL A 446 24.78 -1.70 -28.02
N GLY A 447 25.04 -2.77 -28.79
CA GLY A 447 26.31 -2.98 -29.50
C GLY A 447 26.41 -2.52 -30.96
N THR A 448 25.42 -1.86 -31.55
CA THR A 448 25.50 -1.44 -32.97
C THR A 448 24.86 -0.07 -33.22
N ALA A 449 25.63 0.99 -33.00
CA ALA A 449 25.44 2.25 -33.72
C ALA A 449 26.80 2.90 -33.95
N THR A 450 27.26 2.72 -35.17
CA THR A 450 28.49 3.23 -35.78
C THR A 450 28.62 4.74 -35.64
N VAL A 451 29.80 5.17 -35.20
CA VAL A 451 30.33 6.52 -35.41
C VAL A 451 30.68 6.63 -36.89
N ASP A 452 30.10 7.59 -37.59
CA ASP A 452 30.59 8.04 -38.89
C ASP A 452 30.55 9.58 -38.98
N ASP A 453 31.63 10.08 -39.57
CA ASP A 453 32.12 11.46 -39.73
C ASP A 453 31.08 12.48 -40.25
N ASN A 454 31.24 13.80 -40.09
CA ASN A 454 32.31 14.65 -40.65
C ASN A 454 31.90 16.15 -40.45
N PRO A 455 32.69 17.13 -40.91
CA PRO A 455 33.97 17.66 -40.44
C PRO A 455 33.88 18.84 -39.47
#